data_AF-A0A967GSM4-F1
#
_entry.id   AF-A0A967GSM4-F1
#
_cell.length_a   1.000
_cell.length_b   1.000
_cell.length_c   1.000
_cell.angle_alpha   90.00
_cell.angle_beta   90.00
_cell.angle_gamma   90.00
#
_symmetry.space_group_name_H-M   'P 1'
#
loop_
_entity.id
_entity.type
_entity.pdbx_description
1 polymer ?
#
loop_
_entity_poly.entity_id
_entity_poly.type
_entity_poly.pdbx_seq_one_letter_code
_entity_poly.pdbx_strand_id
1 'polypeptide(L)'
;MDESTSGSDEPDRAMYAERVFDVERVVYPYGAHGAIVRIDGETGDVTVEQLILGYDVGRAVNPALVAGQLHGGAVQALGGSLLETFQYDELGNPLVTSFMDYLMPTLGETPRPTRWG
;
A
#
# COMPACT_ATOMS: atom_id res chain seq x y z
N MET A 1 27.97 -41.95 -22.86
CA MET A 1 26.78 -42.70 -22.42
C MET A 1 25.61 -41.75 -22.55
N ASP A 2 24.84 -42.01 -23.58
CA ASP A 2 23.56 -41.42 -23.93
C ASP A 2 22.51 -41.89 -22.90
N GLU A 3 21.70 -40.98 -22.39
CA GLU A 3 20.34 -41.34 -21.99
C GLU A 3 19.40 -40.15 -22.22
N SER A 4 18.84 -40.15 -23.43
CA SER A 4 17.58 -39.51 -23.81
C SER A 4 16.44 -39.83 -22.84
N THR A 5 15.77 -38.80 -22.31
CA THR A 5 14.33 -38.87 -22.00
C THR A 5 13.62 -37.92 -22.94
N SER A 6 13.05 -38.47 -24.02
CA SER A 6 12.04 -37.80 -24.84
C SER A 6 10.68 -37.93 -24.15
N GLY A 7 10.07 -36.81 -23.79
CA GLY A 7 8.69 -36.70 -23.36
C GLY A 7 8.08 -35.46 -24.00
N SER A 8 7.36 -35.69 -25.09
CA SER A 8 6.77 -34.71 -26.00
C SER A 8 5.65 -33.88 -25.36
N ASP A 9 5.86 -32.57 -25.21
CA ASP A 9 4.78 -31.57 -25.22
C ASP A 9 5.32 -30.18 -25.59
N GLU A 10 6.07 -30.09 -26.68
CA GLU A 10 6.55 -28.80 -27.18
C GLU A 10 5.43 -28.19 -28.06
N PRO A 11 4.78 -27.09 -27.64
CA PRO A 11 3.69 -26.51 -28.41
C PRO A 11 4.24 -25.97 -29.74
N ASP A 12 3.50 -26.21 -30.83
CA ASP A 12 3.76 -25.72 -32.17
C ASP A 12 3.86 -24.18 -32.20
N ARG A 13 5.06 -23.65 -31.91
CA ARG A 13 5.33 -22.22 -31.72
C ARG A 13 5.70 -21.57 -33.04
N ALA A 14 4.73 -21.45 -33.93
CA ALA A 14 4.89 -20.67 -35.16
C ALA A 14 5.10 -19.16 -34.89
N MET A 15 4.68 -18.66 -33.71
CA MET A 15 5.04 -17.33 -33.18
C MET A 15 4.96 -17.28 -31.65
N TYR A 16 6.10 -17.20 -30.99
CA TYR A 16 6.23 -16.93 -29.56
C TYR A 16 7.48 -16.07 -29.32
N ALA A 17 7.39 -15.11 -28.40
CA ALA A 17 8.52 -14.30 -27.97
C ALA A 17 8.54 -14.22 -26.44
N GLU A 18 9.73 -14.31 -25.88
CA GLU A 18 9.99 -14.16 -24.45
C GLU A 18 11.12 -13.16 -24.28
N ARG A 19 11.07 -12.40 -23.19
CA ARG A 19 12.13 -11.47 -22.83
C ARG A 19 12.24 -11.35 -21.32
N VAL A 20 13.47 -11.27 -20.85
CA VAL A 20 13.81 -10.82 -19.49
C VAL A 20 14.14 -9.32 -19.56
N PHE A 21 13.65 -8.56 -18.59
CA PHE A 21 13.91 -7.13 -18.51
C PHE A 21 14.69 -6.80 -17.23
N ASP A 22 15.91 -6.32 -17.40
CA ASP A 22 16.73 -5.75 -16.34
C ASP A 22 16.67 -4.23 -16.37
N VAL A 23 16.53 -3.64 -15.18
CA VAL A 23 16.44 -2.20 -14.99
C VAL A 23 17.80 -1.68 -14.53
N GLU A 24 18.54 -1.01 -15.42
CA GLU A 24 19.87 -0.48 -15.12
C GLU A 24 19.86 0.74 -14.17
N ARG A 25 18.72 1.44 -14.07
CA ARG A 25 18.56 2.65 -13.26
C ARG A 25 17.27 2.62 -12.48
N VAL A 26 17.34 2.97 -11.20
CA VAL A 26 16.18 3.10 -10.33
C VAL A 26 15.26 4.21 -10.86
N VAL A 27 13.96 3.93 -10.86
CA VAL A 27 12.90 4.92 -11.13
C VAL A 27 12.48 5.52 -9.79
N TYR A 28 12.44 6.85 -9.72
CA TYR A 28 12.07 7.58 -8.51
C TYR A 28 10.71 8.26 -8.71
N PRO A 29 9.59 7.61 -8.35
CA PRO A 29 8.32 8.33 -8.22
C PRO A 29 8.42 9.30 -7.05
N TYR A 30 7.67 10.40 -7.13
CA TYR A 30 7.62 11.38 -6.04
C TYR A 30 6.19 11.81 -5.79
N GLY A 31 5.95 12.24 -4.57
CA GLY A 31 4.65 12.72 -4.16
C GLY A 31 4.73 13.55 -2.89
N ALA A 32 3.63 14.21 -2.57
CA ALA A 32 3.45 14.99 -1.37
C ALA A 32 2.12 14.62 -0.71
N HIS A 33 2.13 14.63 0.61
CA HIS A 33 0.97 14.42 1.46
C HIS A 33 0.68 15.67 2.29
N GLY A 34 -0.59 16.04 2.37
CA GLY A 34 -1.10 17.03 3.31
C GLY A 34 -2.27 16.45 4.09
N ALA A 35 -2.38 16.81 5.37
CA ALA A 35 -3.50 16.42 6.22
C ALA A 35 -4.07 17.65 6.93
N ILE A 36 -5.39 17.76 6.94
CA ILE A 36 -6.11 18.69 7.81
C ILE A 36 -6.65 17.85 8.96
N VAL A 37 -6.24 18.19 10.18
CA VAL A 37 -6.62 17.46 11.40
C VAL A 37 -7.23 18.42 12.41
N ARG A 38 -8.23 17.92 13.13
CA ARG A 38 -8.80 18.57 14.31
C ARG A 38 -8.37 17.80 15.54
N ILE A 39 -8.00 18.50 16.59
CA ILE A 39 -7.59 17.92 17.87
C ILE A 39 -8.56 18.43 18.94
N ASP A 40 -9.13 17.52 19.72
CA ASP A 40 -9.88 17.87 20.91
C ASP A 40 -8.91 18.35 22.02
N GLY A 41 -9.15 19.54 22.57
CA GLY A 41 -8.23 20.16 23.53
C GLY A 41 -8.27 19.53 24.93
N GLU A 42 -9.32 18.79 25.27
CA GLU A 42 -9.50 18.14 26.57
C GLU A 42 -9.03 16.68 26.53
N THR A 43 -9.41 15.94 25.49
CA THR A 43 -9.10 14.50 25.37
C THR A 43 -7.83 14.20 24.59
N GLY A 44 -7.41 15.12 23.72
CA GLY A 44 -6.34 14.90 22.75
C GLY A 44 -6.75 14.08 21.53
N ASP A 45 -8.04 13.75 21.38
CA ASP A 45 -8.53 12.95 20.26
C ASP A 45 -8.27 13.65 18.92
N VAL A 46 -7.68 12.92 17.98
CA VAL A 46 -7.34 13.41 16.65
C VAL A 46 -8.38 12.93 15.65
N THR A 47 -9.02 13.87 14.96
CA THR A 47 -9.89 13.58 13.80
C THR A 47 -9.20 14.06 12.53
N VAL A 48 -9.05 13.16 11.55
CA VAL A 48 -8.53 13.53 10.22
C VAL A 48 -9.70 14.01 9.36
N GLU A 49 -9.78 15.31 9.13
CA GLU A 49 -10.88 15.93 8.36
C GLU A 49 -10.62 15.80 6.84
N GLN A 50 -9.36 15.87 6.41
CA GLN A 50 -9.00 15.74 5.00
C GLN A 50 -7.58 15.20 4.80
N LEU A 51 -7.43 14.33 3.80
CA LEU A 51 -6.14 13.89 3.27
C LEU A 51 -5.99 14.36 1.82
N ILE A 52 -4.83 14.93 1.51
CA ILE A 52 -4.48 15.48 0.20
C ILE A 52 -3.23 14.75 -0.27
N LEU A 53 -3.31 14.12 -1.44
CA LEU A 53 -2.22 13.34 -2.04
C LEU A 53 -1.95 13.87 -3.45
N GLY A 54 -0.72 14.27 -3.72
CA GLY A 54 -0.24 14.61 -5.07
C GLY A 54 0.92 13.72 -5.44
N TYR A 55 0.84 13.00 -6.56
CA TYR A 55 1.86 12.05 -6.99
C TYR A 55 2.20 12.21 -8.47
N ASP A 56 3.49 12.16 -8.78
CA ASP A 56 4.01 11.88 -10.11
C ASP A 56 4.51 10.43 -10.15
N VAL A 57 3.76 9.61 -10.88
CA VAL A 57 4.05 8.18 -11.09
C VAL A 57 4.62 7.91 -12.49
N GLY A 58 4.94 8.97 -13.24
CA GLY A 58 5.21 8.88 -14.67
C GLY A 58 3.98 8.41 -15.44
N ARG A 59 4.16 7.43 -16.34
CA ARG A 59 3.06 6.91 -17.16
C ARG A 59 2.23 5.89 -16.38
N ALA A 60 1.07 6.31 -15.91
CA ALA A 60 0.07 5.39 -15.35
C ALA A 60 -0.48 4.46 -16.43
N VAL A 61 -0.15 3.16 -16.35
CA VAL A 61 -0.70 2.12 -17.26
C VAL A 61 -2.20 1.96 -17.04
N ASN A 62 -2.64 1.97 -15.78
CA ASN A 62 -4.04 1.96 -15.38
C ASN A 62 -4.28 3.01 -14.29
N PRO A 63 -4.82 4.19 -14.64
CA PRO A 63 -5.05 5.27 -13.69
C PRO A 63 -5.98 4.90 -12.52
N ALA A 64 -6.98 4.05 -12.75
CA ALA A 64 -7.90 3.63 -11.69
C ALA A 64 -7.22 2.75 -10.64
N LEU A 65 -6.34 1.84 -11.06
CA LEU A 65 -5.54 1.04 -10.14
C LEU A 65 -4.55 1.89 -9.36
N VAL A 66 -3.91 2.87 -10.01
CA VAL A 66 -3.03 3.83 -9.32
C VAL A 66 -3.82 4.59 -8.25
N ALA A 67 -5.01 5.10 -8.57
CA ALA A 67 -5.86 5.77 -7.59
C ALA A 67 -6.25 4.84 -6.41
N GLY A 68 -6.55 3.57 -6.69
CA GLY A 68 -6.83 2.58 -5.66
C GLY A 68 -5.64 2.32 -4.72
N GLN A 69 -4.42 2.25 -5.26
CA GLN A 69 -3.19 2.10 -4.48
C GLN A 69 -2.91 3.33 -3.62
N LEU A 70 -3.05 4.53 -4.18
CA LEU A 70 -2.89 5.77 -3.42
C LEU A 70 -3.89 5.85 -2.26
N HIS A 71 -5.14 5.45 -2.50
CA HIS A 71 -6.16 5.41 -1.45
C HIS A 71 -5.84 4.38 -0.36
N GLY A 72 -5.53 3.14 -0.74
CA GLY A 72 -5.18 2.08 0.22
C GLY A 72 -3.94 2.44 1.05
N GLY A 73 -2.90 2.97 0.42
CA GLY A 73 -1.71 3.44 1.11
C GLY A 73 -1.98 4.61 2.07
N ALA A 74 -2.87 5.53 1.70
CA ALA A 74 -3.28 6.63 2.58
C ALA A 74 -3.99 6.13 3.84
N VAL A 75 -4.91 5.17 3.70
CA VAL A 75 -5.63 4.56 4.82
C VAL A 75 -4.67 3.79 5.71
N GLN A 76 -3.74 3.03 5.13
CA GLN A 76 -2.71 2.34 5.90
C GLN A 76 -1.80 3.31 6.66
N ALA A 77 -1.39 4.42 6.03
CA ALA A 77 -0.60 5.44 6.70
C ALA A 77 -1.35 6.10 7.87
N LEU A 78 -2.67 6.29 7.73
CA LEU A 78 -3.52 6.79 8.81
C LEU A 78 -3.57 5.81 9.98
N GLY A 79 -3.82 4.53 9.71
CA GLY A 79 -3.79 3.46 10.72
C GLY A 79 -2.46 3.42 11.46
N GLY A 80 -1.36 3.32 10.73
CA GLY A 80 0.00 3.29 11.28
C GLY A 80 0.39 4.53 12.08
N SER A 81 -0.19 5.70 11.77
CA SER A 81 0.16 6.96 12.44
C SER A 81 -0.66 7.24 13.70
N LEU A 82 -1.91 6.78 13.75
CA LEU A 82 -2.88 7.20 14.79
C LEU A 82 -3.47 6.05 15.60
N LEU A 83 -3.46 4.82 15.08
CA LEU A 83 -4.25 3.72 15.64
C LEU A 83 -3.38 2.53 16.04
N GLU A 84 -2.45 2.14 15.17
CA GLU A 84 -1.67 0.92 15.34
C GLU A 84 -0.56 1.10 16.37
N THR A 85 -0.39 0.09 17.23
CA THR A 85 0.73 0.02 18.17
C THR A 85 1.19 -1.42 18.32
N PHE A 86 2.48 -1.61 18.60
CA PHE A 86 3.06 -2.93 18.89
C PHE A 86 3.66 -2.88 20.29
N GLN A 87 2.81 -3.10 21.30
CA GLN A 87 3.22 -3.05 22.69
C GLN A 87 3.69 -4.42 23.16
N TYR A 88 4.70 -4.41 24.04
CA TYR A 88 5.27 -5.58 24.67
C TYR A 88 5.33 -5.36 26.19
N ASP A 89 5.19 -6.44 26.95
CA ASP A 89 5.43 -6.41 28.39
C ASP A 89 6.94 -6.41 28.74
N GLU A 90 7.27 -6.32 30.03
CA GLU A 90 8.65 -6.31 30.52
C GLU A 90 9.44 -7.58 30.20
N LEU A 91 8.75 -8.68 29.88
CA LEU A 91 9.36 -9.97 29.53
C LEU A 91 9.48 -10.14 28.00
N GLY A 92 8.99 -9.19 27.22
CA GLY A 92 9.02 -9.21 25.76
C GLY A 92 7.86 -9.97 25.12
N ASN A 93 6.79 -10.29 25.85
CA ASN A 93 5.59 -10.87 25.26
C ASN A 93 4.76 -9.78 24.55
N PRO A 94 4.22 -10.05 23.35
CA PRO A 94 3.35 -9.09 22.67
C PRO A 94 2.02 -8.94 23.42
N LEU A 95 1.63 -7.70 23.70
CA LEU A 95 0.34 -7.37 24.29
C LEU A 95 -0.76 -7.26 23.23
N VAL A 96 -0.39 -6.89 22.00
CA VAL A 96 -1.29 -6.75 20.86
C VAL A 96 -1.33 -8.08 20.10
N THR A 97 -2.36 -8.89 20.34
CA THR A 97 -2.44 -10.28 19.82
C THR A 97 -3.66 -10.54 18.94
N SER A 98 -4.56 -9.56 18.82
CA SER A 98 -5.78 -9.65 18.02
C SER A 98 -6.13 -8.30 17.38
N PHE A 99 -7.09 -8.29 16.45
CA PHE A 99 -7.63 -7.04 15.89
C PHE A 99 -8.49 -6.23 16.87
N MET A 100 -8.77 -6.75 18.06
CA MET A 100 -9.34 -5.92 19.13
C MET A 100 -8.29 -4.98 19.73
N ASP A 101 -7.03 -5.42 19.73
CA ASP A 101 -5.90 -4.70 20.32
C ASP A 101 -5.11 -3.93 19.23
N TYR A 102 -5.13 -4.44 18.00
CA TYR A 102 -4.57 -3.79 16.82
C TYR A 102 -5.69 -3.06 16.07
N LEU A 103 -5.84 -1.76 16.36
CA LEU A 103 -6.89 -0.94 15.79
C LEU A 103 -6.65 -0.70 14.30
N MET A 104 -7.33 -1.49 13.46
CA MET A 104 -7.35 -1.23 12.03
C MET A 104 -8.26 -0.04 11.70
N PRO A 105 -7.83 0.87 10.82
CA PRO A 105 -8.65 2.00 10.42
C PRO A 105 -9.94 1.55 9.76
N THR A 106 -11.06 2.13 10.19
CA THR A 106 -12.38 1.89 9.61
C THR A 106 -12.82 3.09 8.75
N LEU A 107 -14.05 3.04 8.23
CA LEU A 107 -14.67 4.18 7.55
C LEU A 107 -14.93 5.37 8.50
N GLY A 108 -14.97 5.15 9.81
CA GLY A 108 -15.14 6.23 10.79
C GLY A 108 -13.92 7.15 10.87
N GLU A 109 -12.72 6.57 10.80
CA GLU A 109 -11.44 7.30 10.88
C GLU A 109 -10.93 7.73 9.49
N THR A 110 -11.46 7.13 8.42
CA THR A 110 -11.04 7.43 7.05
C THR A 110 -11.84 8.60 6.46
N PRO A 111 -11.20 9.73 6.14
CA PRO A 111 -11.89 10.84 5.49
C PRO A 111 -12.35 10.46 4.09
N ARG A 112 -13.47 11.04 3.65
CA ARG A 112 -13.96 10.82 2.29
C ARG A 112 -12.96 11.35 1.27
N PRO A 113 -12.73 10.63 0.16
CA PRO A 113 -11.88 11.12 -0.92
C PRO A 113 -12.37 12.49 -1.39
N THR A 114 -11.52 13.50 -1.30
CA THR A 114 -11.83 14.81 -1.89
C THR A 114 -11.68 14.66 -3.40
N ARG A 115 -12.75 14.88 -4.15
CA ARG A 115 -12.68 14.89 -5.62
C ARG A 115 -11.88 16.11 -6.07
N TRP A 116 -10.80 15.87 -6.80
CA TRP A 116 -10.11 16.89 -7.59
C TRP A 116 -10.59 16.74 -9.03
N GLY A 117 -11.14 17.81 -9.59
CA GLY A 117 -11.62 17.88 -10.97
C GLY A 117 -10.50 18.09 -11.97
#